data_AF-A0A9E5I613-F1
#
_entry.id   AF-A0A9E5I613-F1
#
_cell.length_a   1.000
_cell.length_b   1.000
_cell.length_c   1.000
_cell.angle_alpha   90.00
_cell.angle_beta   90.00
_cell.angle_gamma   90.00
#
_symmetry.space_group_name_H-M   'P 1'
#
loop_
_entity.id
_entity.type
_entity.pdbx_description
1 polymer ?
#
loop_
_entity_poly.entity_id
_entity_poly.type
_entity_poly.pdbx_seq_one_letter_code
_entity_poly.pdbx_strand_id
1 'polypeptide(L)' 'HEQVLDQIMLANYKDAENSWFLKSDESYEKIKATAENNFSAHNYFMKNPSLSGRGNSINLSMPEKLRLVK' A
#
# COMPACT_ATOMS: atom_id res chain seq x y z
N HIS A 1 13.22 7.22 10.51
CA HIS A 1 12.76 7.39 9.12
C HIS A 1 12.46 6.05 8.44
N GLU A 2 13.28 5.03 8.63
CA GLU A 2 13.15 3.69 8.02
C GLU A 2 11.78 3.01 8.23
N GLN A 3 11.23 3.06 9.44
CA GLN A 3 9.94 2.42 9.77
C GLN A 3 8.74 2.93 8.94
N VAL A 4 8.75 4.20 8.55
CA VAL A 4 7.68 4.79 7.72
C VAL A 4 7.84 4.32 6.28
N LEU A 5 9.09 4.24 5.79
CA LEU A 5 9.39 3.70 4.46
C LEU A 5 8.96 2.23 4.37
N ASP A 6 9.22 1.42 5.39
CA ASP A 6 8.77 0.01 5.42
C ASP A 6 7.26 -0.11 5.27
N GLN A 7 6.48 0.74 5.95
CA GLN A 7 5.03 0.74 5.84
C GLN A 7 4.55 1.17 4.46
N ILE A 8 5.19 2.20 3.88
CA ILE A 8 4.87 2.66 2.54
C ILE A 8 5.16 1.55 1.52
N MET A 9 6.34 0.92 1.59
CA MET A 9 6.73 -0.14 0.68
C MET A 9 5.84 -1.37 0.81
N LEU A 10 5.48 -1.75 2.05
CA LEU A 10 4.59 -2.88 2.27
C LEU A 10 3.15 -2.61 1.82
N ALA A 11 2.64 -1.39 2.00
CA ALA A 11 1.33 -0.98 1.48
C ALA A 11 1.32 -1.07 -0.05
N ASN A 12 2.35 -0.55 -0.72
CA ASN A 12 2.48 -0.66 -2.18
C ASN A 12 2.60 -2.12 -2.64
N TYR A 13 3.39 -2.95 -1.92
CA TYR A 13 3.53 -4.37 -2.25
C TYR A 13 2.22 -5.15 -2.14
N LYS A 14 1.37 -4.79 -1.18
CA LYS A 14 0.05 -5.43 -0.99
C LYS A 14 -1.02 -4.92 -1.94
N ASP A 15 -0.78 -3.85 -2.68
CA ASP A 15 -1.80 -3.26 -3.55
C ASP A 15 -2.20 -4.23 -4.67
N ALA A 16 -3.49 -4.54 -4.75
CA ALA A 16 -4.05 -5.41 -5.76
C ALA A 16 -5.06 -4.67 -6.66
N GLU A 17 -5.57 -3.52 -6.20
CA GLU A 17 -6.54 -2.72 -6.96
C GLU A 17 -5.86 -1.89 -8.06
N ASN A 18 -4.68 -1.32 -7.80
CA ASN A 18 -3.99 -0.39 -8.70
C ASN A 18 -2.70 -0.95 -9.29
N SER A 19 -2.37 -2.20 -8.99
CA SER A 19 -1.15 -2.87 -9.46
C SER A 19 -1.34 -3.71 -10.72
N TRP A 20 -0.22 -3.94 -11.40
CA TRP A 20 -0.11 -4.69 -12.67
C TRP A 20 1.17 -5.54 -12.65
N PHE A 21 1.11 -6.74 -13.22
CA PHE A 21 2.29 -7.57 -13.46
C PHE A 21 2.95 -7.17 -14.77
N LEU A 22 4.24 -6.81 -14.70
CA LEU A 22 5.10 -6.72 -15.87
C LEU A 22 5.58 -8.13 -16.23
N LYS A 23 5.20 -8.59 -17.43
CA LYS A 23 5.62 -9.89 -17.96
C LYS A 23 6.95 -9.76 -18.69
N SER A 24 7.62 -10.89 -18.93
CA SER A 24 8.92 -10.94 -19.61
C SER A 24 8.86 -10.50 -21.07
N ASP A 25 7.67 -10.49 -21.67
CA ASP A 25 7.39 -10.01 -23.02
C ASP A 25 7.03 -8.51 -23.06
N GLU A 26 7.34 -7.78 -21.99
CA GLU A 26 7.07 -6.35 -21.81
C GLU A 26 5.57 -5.98 -21.74
N SER A 27 4.68 -6.97 -21.80
CA SER A 27 3.25 -6.73 -21.63
C SER A 27 2.87 -6.59 -20.15
N TYR A 28 1.76 -5.89 -19.91
CA TYR A 28 1.22 -5.68 -18.58
C TYR A 28 -0.07 -6.47 -18.40
N GLU A 29 -0.16 -7.21 -17.30
CA GLU A 29 -1.36 -7.94 -16.92
C GLU A 29 -1.95 -7.40 -15.62
N LYS A 30 -3.25 -7.12 -15.61
CA LYS A 30 -3.90 -6.58 -14.42
C LYS A 30 -3.94 -7.62 -13.32
N ILE A 31 -3.53 -7.25 -12.10
CA ILE A 31 -3.70 -8.12 -10.94
C ILE A 31 -5.19 -8.30 -10.67
N LYS A 32 -5.65 -9.55 -10.59
CA LYS A 32 -7.03 -9.87 -10.23
C LYS A 32 -7.17 -9.85 -8.71
N ALA A 33 -7.68 -8.76 -8.17
CA ALA A 33 -8.04 -8.70 -6.76
C ALA A 33 -9.13 -9.74 -6.45
N THR A 34 -8.90 -10.56 -5.44
CA THR A 34 -9.92 -11.43 -4.84
C THR A 34 -10.51 -10.74 -3.62
N ALA A 35 -11.62 -11.25 -3.07
CA ALA A 35 -12.17 -10.73 -1.82
C ALA A 35 -11.15 -10.76 -0.66
N GLU A 36 -10.20 -11.69 -0.70
CA GLU A 36 -9.16 -11.87 0.32
C GLU A 36 -7.92 -10.99 0.10
N ASN A 37 -7.70 -10.49 -1.13
CA ASN A 37 -6.55 -9.68 -1.49
C ASN A 37 -6.97 -8.42 -2.26
N ASN A 38 -7.90 -7.64 -1.70
CA ASN A 38 -8.42 -6.39 -2.28
C ASN A 38 -7.78 -5.14 -1.65
N PHE A 39 -6.55 -5.25 -1.17
CA PHE A 39 -5.90 -4.11 -0.53
C PHE A 39 -5.59 -3.01 -1.55
N SER A 40 -5.77 -1.76 -1.11
CA SER A 40 -5.66 -0.55 -1.91
C SER A 40 -4.72 0.45 -1.24
N ALA A 41 -3.51 0.61 -1.78
CA ALA A 41 -2.52 1.53 -1.21
C ALA A 41 -3.02 2.98 -1.27
N HIS A 42 -3.69 3.37 -2.35
CA HIS A 42 -4.26 4.71 -2.49
C HIS A 42 -5.25 5.04 -1.36
N ASN A 43 -6.24 4.17 -1.14
CA ASN A 43 -7.21 4.35 -0.06
C ASN A 43 -6.54 4.32 1.31
N TYR A 44 -5.55 3.45 1.50
CA TYR A 44 -4.78 3.37 2.75
C TYR A 44 -4.08 4.70 3.07
N PHE A 45 -3.37 5.32 2.11
CA PHE A 45 -2.68 6.59 2.35
C PHE A 45 -3.65 7.77 2.51
N MET A 46 -4.80 7.75 1.82
CA MET A 46 -5.83 8.77 2.00
C MET A 46 -6.48 8.72 3.39
N LYS A 47 -6.65 7.52 3.96
CA LYS A 47 -7.13 7.33 5.35
C LYS A 47 -6.05 7.59 6.41
N ASN A 48 -4.78 7.56 6.02
CA ASN A 48 -3.63 7.72 6.92
C ASN A 48 -2.69 8.84 6.44
N PRO A 49 -3.08 10.11 6.62
CA PRO A 49 -2.38 11.25 6.03
C PRO A 49 -0.93 11.42 6.52
N SER A 50 -0.62 10.89 7.71
CA SER A 50 0.74 10.83 8.26
C SER A 50 1.70 10.01 7.39
N LEU A 51 1.19 9.02 6.66
CA LEU A 51 1.97 8.19 5.74
C LEU A 51 1.99 8.73 4.31
N SER A 52 1.15 9.73 3.98
CA SER A 52 1.04 10.29 2.63
C SER A 52 1.98 11.48 2.38
N GLY A 53 2.88 11.82 3.31
CA GLY A 53 3.84 12.92 3.14
C GLY A 53 3.26 14.34 3.24
N ARG A 54 2.00 14.50 3.71
CA ARG A 54 1.33 15.82 3.82
C ARG A 54 1.74 16.66 5.04
N GLY A 55 2.79 16.28 5.78
CA GLY A 55 3.20 16.97 7.00
C GLY A 55 2.30 16.67 8.21
N ASN A 56 2.59 17.32 9.35
CA ASN A 56 1.99 17.05 10.68
C ASN A 56 0.46 17.03 10.64
N SER A 57 -0.08 15.84 10.41
CA SER A 57 -1.47 15.51 10.65
C SER A 57 -1.60 15.36 12.16
N ILE A 58 -2.04 16.45 12.78
CA ILE A 58 -2.24 16.63 14.22
C ILE A 58 -2.98 15.41 14.78
N ASN A 59 -2.33 14.64 15.67
CA ASN A 59 -2.96 13.66 16.57
C ASN A 59 -3.86 12.55 15.96
N LEU A 60 -3.56 12.04 14.76
CA LEU A 60 -4.15 10.77 14.32
C LEU A 60 -3.15 9.65 14.57
N SER A 61 -3.49 8.78 15.53
CA SER A 61 -2.84 7.50 15.82
C SER A 61 -2.25 6.88 14.55
N MET A 62 -0.97 6.50 14.58
CA MET A 62 -0.41 5.73 13.47
C MET A 62 -1.32 4.50 13.22
N PRO A 63 -1.65 4.19 11.95
CA PRO A 63 -2.41 2.99 11.65
C PRO A 63 -1.68 1.75 12.15
N GLU A 64 -2.44 0.70 12.37
CA GLU A 64 -1.86 -0.59 12.73
C GLU A 64 -0.79 -1.01 11.71
N LYS A 65 0.35 -1.47 12.23
CA LYS A 65 1.51 -1.83 11.43
C LYS A 65 1.16 -2.98 10.50
N LEU A 66 1.26 -2.75 9.20
CA LEU A 66 1.10 -3.80 8.19
C LEU A 66 2.16 -4.89 8.44
N ARG A 67 1.72 -6.14 8.35
CA ARG A 67 2.57 -7.34 8.45
C ARG A 67 2.40 -8.19 7.21
N LEU A 68 3.49 -8.80 6.74
CA LEU A 68 3.40 -9.92 5.82
C LEU A 68 2.77 -11.09 6.58
N VAL A 69 1.63 -11.57 6.10
CA VAL A 69 1.06 -12.82 6.59
C VAL A 69 1.88 -13.92 5.90
N LYS A 70 2.55 -14.77 6.68
CA LYS A 70 3.29 -15.93 6.14
C LYS A 70 2.33 -16.97 5.60
#